data_AF-W0DRR9-F1
#
_entry.id   AF-W0DRR9-F1
#
_cell.length_a   1.000
_cell.length_b   1.000
_cell.length_c   1.000
_cell.angle_alpha   90.00
_cell.angle_beta   90.00
_cell.angle_gamma   90.00
#
_symmetry.space_group_name_H-M   'P 1'
#
loop_
_entity.id
_entity.type
_entity.pdbx_description
1 polymer ?
#
loop_
_entity_poly.entity_id
_entity_poly.type
_entity_poly.pdbx_seq_one_letter_code
_entity_poly.pdbx_strand_id
1 'polypeptide(L)'
;MDSILINTHHSDQWRQLAIAARRGNAESEQLLAPFIARLAQDDRLLSQYGQALAGLLNNEEQDLLIWLLDPALAPSKWQALLKQIRLCYQQDLIAQQ
;
A
#
# COMPACT_ATOMS: atom_id res chain seq x y z
N MET A 1 -8.34 -30.47 -17.66
CA MET A 1 -7.12 -30.00 -16.95
C MET A 1 -6.93 -28.54 -17.33
N ASP A 2 -6.49 -27.71 -16.38
CA ASP A 2 -6.19 -26.26 -16.53
C ASP A 2 -7.32 -25.23 -16.35
N SER A 3 -7.93 -25.17 -15.16
CA SER A 3 -8.63 -23.94 -14.73
C SER A 3 -8.46 -23.56 -13.25
N ILE A 4 -7.47 -24.14 -12.55
CA ILE A 4 -7.28 -23.94 -11.09
C ILE A 4 -5.90 -23.33 -10.77
N LEU A 5 -5.34 -22.50 -11.65
CA LEU A 5 -4.04 -21.83 -11.39
C LEU A 5 -4.09 -20.30 -11.41
N ILE A 6 -5.22 -19.69 -11.74
CA ILE A 6 -5.30 -18.22 -11.87
C ILE A 6 -5.54 -17.53 -10.51
N ASN A 7 -6.06 -18.23 -9.50
CA ASN A 7 -6.45 -17.60 -8.23
C ASN A 7 -5.34 -17.55 -7.15
N THR A 8 -4.22 -18.23 -7.37
CA THR A 8 -3.16 -18.38 -6.36
C THR A 8 -2.08 -17.30 -6.44
N HIS A 9 -1.93 -16.62 -7.58
CA HIS A 9 -0.87 -15.60 -7.76
C HIS A 9 -1.27 -14.22 -7.21
N HIS A 10 -2.53 -13.82 -7.37
CA HIS A 10 -3.03 -12.53 -6.84
C HIS A 10 -3.14 -12.54 -5.31
N SER A 11 -3.51 -13.69 -4.74
CA SER A 11 -3.64 -13.85 -3.29
C SER A 11 -2.30 -13.82 -2.53
N ASP A 12 -1.16 -14.00 -3.21
CA ASP A 12 0.16 -13.88 -2.59
C ASP A 12 0.69 -12.44 -2.61
N GLN A 13 0.41 -11.69 -3.68
CA GLN A 13 0.96 -10.35 -3.87
C GLN A 13 0.57 -9.37 -2.75
N TRP A 14 -0.70 -9.32 -2.34
CA TRP A 14 -1.11 -8.43 -1.25
C TRP A 14 -0.47 -8.82 0.09
N ARG A 15 -0.23 -10.12 0.32
CA ARG A 15 0.45 -10.61 1.55
C ARG A 15 1.91 -10.19 1.56
N GLN A 16 2.60 -10.30 0.43
CA GLN A 16 3.97 -9.81 0.29
C GLN A 16 4.04 -8.31 0.54
N LEU A 17 3.09 -7.54 0.01
CA LEU A 17 2.96 -6.10 0.28
C LEU A 17 2.71 -5.82 1.76
N ALA A 18 1.84 -6.60 2.41
CA ALA A 18 1.59 -6.47 3.84
C ALA A 18 2.85 -6.74 4.68
N ILE A 19 3.64 -7.74 4.30
CA ILE A 19 4.93 -8.04 4.96
C ILE A 19 5.93 -6.90 4.74
N ALA A 20 6.07 -6.41 3.50
CA ALA A 20 6.96 -5.30 3.18
C ALA A 20 6.52 -3.96 3.82
N ALA A 21 5.23 -3.82 4.13
CA ALA A 21 4.68 -2.67 4.84
C ALA A 21 4.89 -2.73 6.37
N ARG A 22 5.29 -3.89 6.93
CA ARG A 22 5.70 -4.00 8.34
C ARG A 22 7.10 -3.44 8.50
N ARG A 23 7.15 -2.17 8.87
CA ARG A 23 8.37 -1.37 8.98
C ARG A 23 8.61 -1.09 10.46
N GLY A 24 9.84 -0.93 10.89
CA GLY A 24 10.16 -0.71 12.32
C GLY A 24 9.57 0.58 12.93
N ASN A 25 8.78 1.31 12.14
CA ASN A 25 8.11 2.55 12.45
C ASN A 25 6.57 2.36 12.44
N ALA A 26 5.96 2.55 13.61
CA ALA A 26 4.52 2.38 13.81
C ALA A 26 3.66 3.38 13.01
N GLU A 27 4.13 4.61 12.78
CA GLU A 27 3.37 5.63 12.03
C GLU A 27 3.25 5.23 10.55
N SER A 28 4.34 4.77 9.94
CA SER A 28 4.33 4.24 8.58
C SER A 28 3.40 3.04 8.45
N GLU A 29 3.45 2.10 9.40
CA GLU A 29 2.56 0.94 9.43
C GLU A 29 1.08 1.37 9.52
N GLN A 30 0.75 2.33 10.39
CA GLN A 30 -0.61 2.84 10.55
C GLN A 30 -1.14 3.51 9.28
N LEU A 31 -0.32 4.31 8.60
CA LEU A 31 -0.72 4.99 7.37
C LEU A 31 -0.94 4.01 6.21
N LEU A 32 -0.15 2.93 6.16
CA LEU A 32 -0.22 1.92 5.10
C LEU A 32 -1.32 0.88 5.34
N ALA A 33 -1.62 0.54 6.59
CA ALA A 33 -2.57 -0.50 6.97
C ALA A 33 -3.93 -0.45 6.25
N PRO A 34 -4.67 0.68 6.22
CA PRO A 34 -5.97 0.73 5.57
C PRO A 34 -5.86 0.56 4.05
N PHE A 35 -4.79 1.06 3.43
CA PHE A 35 -4.56 0.87 2.00
C PHE A 35 -4.27 -0.60 1.69
N ILE A 36 -3.41 -1.26 2.46
CA ILE A 36 -3.12 -2.71 2.33
C ILE A 36 -4.39 -3.55 2.52
N ALA A 37 -5.20 -3.24 3.53
CA ALA A 37 -6.47 -3.92 3.77
C ALA A 37 -7.42 -3.79 2.57
N ARG A 38 -7.46 -2.61 1.93
CA ARG A 38 -8.26 -2.39 0.73
C ARG A 38 -7.74 -3.16 -0.48
N LEU A 39 -6.42 -3.28 -0.64
CA LEU A 39 -5.83 -4.14 -1.69
C LEU A 39 -6.16 -5.62 -1.48
N ALA A 40 -6.30 -6.07 -0.23
CA ALA A 40 -6.71 -7.45 0.07
C ALA A 40 -8.19 -7.74 -0.26
N GLN A 41 -9.02 -6.70 -0.35
CA GLN A 41 -10.46 -6.82 -0.64
C GLN A 41 -10.82 -6.57 -2.12
N ASP A 42 -9.93 -5.93 -2.88
CA ASP A 42 -10.16 -5.55 -4.28
C ASP A 42 -8.97 -5.89 -5.17
N ASP A 43 -9.08 -7.01 -5.89
CA ASP A 43 -8.07 -7.49 -6.84
C ASP A 43 -7.78 -6.49 -7.98
N ARG A 44 -8.73 -5.61 -8.33
CA ARG A 44 -8.50 -4.59 -9.36
C ARG A 44 -7.57 -3.51 -8.82
N LEU A 45 -7.80 -3.08 -7.58
CA LEU A 45 -6.89 -2.16 -6.89
C LEU A 45 -5.51 -2.78 -6.69
N LEU A 46 -5.44 -4.07 -6.32
CA LEU A 46 -4.17 -4.79 -6.22
C LEU A 46 -3.43 -4.82 -7.56
N SER A 47 -4.12 -5.10 -8.66
CA SER A 47 -3.54 -5.11 -10.00
C SER A 47 -3.04 -3.72 -10.41
N GLN A 48 -3.78 -2.68 -10.06
CA GLN A 48 -3.48 -1.30 -10.43
C GLN A 48 -2.32 -0.69 -9.61
N TYR A 49 -2.31 -0.92 -8.30
CA TYR A 49 -1.39 -0.26 -7.38
C TYR A 49 -0.31 -1.16 -6.81
N GLY A 50 -0.45 -2.48 -6.91
CA GLY A 50 0.43 -3.44 -6.24
C GLY A 50 1.89 -3.32 -6.66
N GLN A 51 2.17 -3.15 -7.95
CA GLN A 51 3.56 -2.94 -8.42
C GLN A 51 4.13 -1.60 -7.97
N ALA A 52 3.34 -0.53 -8.04
CA ALA A 52 3.77 0.79 -7.60
C ALA A 52 4.04 0.82 -6.09
N LEU A 53 3.20 0.12 -5.31
CA LEU A 53 3.37 -0.01 -3.87
C LEU A 53 4.61 -0.85 -3.52
N ALA A 54 4.86 -1.96 -4.22
CA ALA A 54 6.10 -2.72 -4.05
C ALA A 54 7.34 -1.85 -4.30
N GLY A 55 7.33 -1.07 -5.38
CA GLY A 55 8.41 -0.14 -5.70
C GLY A 55 8.56 1.00 -4.69
N LEU A 56 7.45 1.49 -4.11
CA LEU A 56 7.46 2.47 -3.05
C LEU A 56 8.07 1.89 -1.76
N LEU A 57 7.68 0.66 -1.38
CA LEU A 57 8.16 -0.02 -0.18
C LEU A 57 9.66 -0.40 -0.27
N ASN A 58 10.22 -0.48 -1.46
CA ASN A 58 11.65 -0.72 -1.66
C ASN A 58 12.53 0.53 -1.41
N ASN A 59 11.95 1.71 -1.13
CA ASN A 59 12.73 2.89 -0.75
C ASN A 59 13.14 2.83 0.74
N GLU A 60 14.11 3.65 1.12
CA GLU A 60 14.59 3.73 2.50
C GLU A 60 13.46 4.11 3.47
N GLU A 61 13.51 3.56 4.69
CA GLU A 61 12.44 3.73 5.68
C GLU A 61 12.25 5.19 6.11
N GLN A 62 13.36 5.93 6.21
CA GLN A 62 13.34 7.34 6.59
C GLN A 62 12.65 8.20 5.52
N ASP A 63 13.01 8.01 4.25
CA ASP A 63 12.37 8.70 3.13
C ASP A 63 10.88 8.36 3.03
N LEU A 64 10.54 7.08 3.19
CA LEU A 64 9.14 6.64 3.08
C LEU A 64 8.25 7.30 4.14
N LEU A 65 8.72 7.39 5.40
CA LEU A 65 7.96 8.08 6.45
C LEU A 65 7.73 9.54 6.08
N ILE A 66 8.79 10.25 5.68
CA ILE A 66 8.70 11.67 5.28
C ILE A 66 7.69 11.84 4.14
N TRP A 67 7.71 10.95 3.14
CA TRP A 67 6.81 10.99 2.00
C TRP A 67 5.35 10.62 2.35
N LEU A 68 5.16 9.71 3.29
CA LEU A 68 3.84 9.36 3.82
C LEU A 68 3.24 10.53 4.61
N LEU A 69 4.07 11.27 5.35
CA LEU A 69 3.68 12.46 6.12
C LEU A 69 3.50 13.72 5.26
N ASP A 70 4.25 13.84 4.16
CA ASP A 70 4.05 14.88 3.16
C ASP A 70 4.36 14.36 1.74
N PRO A 71 3.31 14.01 0.97
CA PRO A 71 3.47 13.56 -0.41
C PRO A 71 4.13 14.59 -1.33
N ALA A 72 4.17 15.88 -0.97
CA ALA A 72 4.81 16.90 -1.80
C ALA A 72 6.35 16.76 -1.81
N LEU A 73 6.92 16.16 -0.75
CA LEU A 73 8.36 15.91 -0.62
C LEU A 73 8.81 14.67 -1.40
N ALA A 74 7.87 13.84 -1.85
CA ALA A 74 8.16 12.64 -2.59
C ALA A 74 8.45 12.92 -4.07
N PRO A 75 9.26 12.08 -4.74
CA PRO A 75 9.41 12.08 -6.19
C PRO A 75 8.04 12.01 -6.89
N SER A 76 7.88 12.74 -8.00
CA SER A 76 6.61 12.90 -8.72
C SER A 76 5.91 11.57 -9.05
N LYS A 77 6.68 10.52 -9.33
CA LYS A 77 6.19 9.16 -9.59
C LYS A 77 5.42 8.54 -8.42
N TRP A 78 5.73 8.93 -7.17
CA TRP A 78 5.12 8.37 -5.96
C TRP A 78 4.00 9.24 -5.40
N GLN A 79 3.95 10.52 -5.74
CA GLN A 79 3.02 11.48 -5.14
C GLN A 79 1.55 11.06 -5.30
N ALA A 80 1.17 10.56 -6.47
CA ALA A 80 -0.19 10.09 -6.72
C ALA A 80 -0.57 8.91 -5.81
N LEU A 81 0.34 7.94 -5.67
CA LEU A 81 0.14 6.77 -4.81
C LEU A 81 0.06 7.17 -3.33
N LEU A 82 0.98 8.02 -2.87
CA LEU A 82 1.01 8.51 -1.49
C LEU A 82 -0.26 9.30 -1.13
N LYS A 83 -0.78 10.11 -2.05
CA LYS A 83 -2.07 10.79 -1.89
C LYS A 83 -3.22 9.78 -1.72
N GLN A 84 -3.24 8.70 -2.51
CA GLN A 84 -4.25 7.65 -2.37
C GLN A 84 -4.16 6.91 -1.04
N ILE A 85 -2.94 6.57 -0.59
CA ILE A 85 -2.71 5.92 0.71
C ILE A 85 -3.28 6.80 1.84
N ARG A 86 -2.93 8.09 1.85
CA ARG A 86 -3.43 9.04 2.86
C ARG A 86 -4.94 9.23 2.81
N LEU A 87 -5.52 9.33 1.61
CA LEU A 87 -6.95 9.44 1.43
C LEU A 87 -7.68 8.19 1.96
N CYS A 88 -7.10 7.01 1.76
CA CYS A 88 -7.62 5.76 2.34
C CYS A 88 -7.55 5.77 3.87
N TYR A 89 -6.43 6.24 4.44
CA TYR A 89 -6.29 6.39 5.89
C TYR A 89 -7.30 7.38 6.49
N GLN A 90 -7.52 8.53 5.85
CA GLN A 90 -8.52 9.51 6.30
C GLN A 90 -9.94 8.96 6.25
N GLN A 91 -10.30 8.22 5.20
CA GLN A 91 -11.60 7.56 5.10
C GLN A 91 -11.80 6.52 6.20
N ASP A 92 -10.78 5.72 6.47
CA ASP A 92 -10.80 4.70 7.51
C ASP A 92 -10.94 5.33 8.90
N LEU A 93 -10.23 6.43 9.17
CA LEU A 93 -10.35 7.18 10.43
C LEU A 93 -11.77 7.73 10.64
N ILE A 94 -12.40 8.25 9.59
CA ILE A 94 -13.78 8.75 9.66
C ILE A 94 -14.77 7.60 9.88
N ALA A 95 -14.54 6.44 9.26
CA ALA A 95 -15.43 5.28 9.39
C ALA A 95 -15.38 4.63 10.79
N GLN A 96 -14.34 4.91 11.58
CA GLN A 96 -14.17 4.39 12.95
C GLN A 96 -14.74 5.32 14.03
N GLN A 97 -15.28 6.49 13.66
CA GLN A 97 -15.93 7.46 14.57
C GLN A 97 -17.45 7.31 14.56
#